data_AF-A0A2V9JGY0-F1
#
_entry.id   AF-A0A2V9JGY0-F1
#
_cell.length_a   1.000
_cell.length_b   1.000
_cell.length_c   1.000
_cell.angle_alpha   90.00
_cell.angle_beta   90.00
_cell.angle_gamma   90.00
#
_symmetry.space_group_name_H-M   'P 1'
#
loop_
_entity.id
_entity.type
_entity.pdbx_description
1 polymer ?
#
loop_
_entity_poly.entity_id
_entity_poly.type
_entity_poly.pdbx_seq_one_letter_code
_entity_poly.pdbx_strand_id
1 'polypeptide(L)'
;MGRLKEHDGGILGIMMYPVIWVVAASDHGMLFRLVPIDTHRSEVEMTWLVDANAVEGVDYDPERVSWVWRVTGEQDWRLCENNQAGINSRRYRPGPYSPLEGGCVEFIRWYLERAGLEGKRS
;
A
#
# COMPACT_ATOMS: atom_id res chain seq x y z
N MET A 1 0.58 22.28 10.14
CA MET A 1 0.02 21.23 9.26
C MET A 1 -1.48 21.13 9.50
N GLY A 2 -2.27 20.98 8.43
CA GLY A 2 -3.73 21.10 8.52
C GLY A 2 -4.27 22.53 8.71
N ARG A 3 -4.29 23.30 7.60
CA ARG A 3 -5.19 24.43 7.25
C ARG A 3 -4.69 25.01 5.91
N LEU A 4 -4.90 24.25 4.83
CA LEU A 4 -4.41 24.58 3.49
C LEU A 4 -4.80 26.01 3.06
N LYS A 5 -3.90 26.75 2.40
CA LYS A 5 -4.26 28.06 1.82
C LYS A 5 -3.96 28.27 0.33
N GLU A 6 -3.22 27.38 -0.32
CA GLU A 6 -3.43 26.89 -1.69
C GLU A 6 -2.19 26.13 -2.17
N HIS A 7 -2.38 24.85 -2.49
CA HIS A 7 -1.58 23.96 -3.34
C HIS A 7 -2.59 22.92 -3.84
N ASP A 8 -2.50 22.47 -5.09
CA ASP A 8 -3.53 21.80 -5.91
C ASP A 8 -4.17 20.50 -5.34
N GLY A 9 -3.86 20.12 -4.10
CA GLY A 9 -4.32 18.89 -3.45
C GLY A 9 -3.64 17.65 -4.02
N GLY A 10 -2.59 17.83 -4.83
CA GLY A 10 -1.85 16.74 -5.45
C GLY A 10 -1.19 15.83 -4.43
N ILE A 11 -1.08 14.56 -4.82
CA ILE A 11 -0.38 13.52 -4.08
C ILE A 11 0.61 12.88 -5.04
N LEU A 12 1.87 12.82 -4.64
CA LEU A 12 2.88 12.03 -5.34
C LEU A 12 2.83 10.59 -4.84
N GLY A 13 2.60 9.65 -5.76
CA GLY A 13 2.72 8.21 -5.49
C GLY A 13 3.98 7.64 -6.13
N ILE A 14 4.80 6.92 -5.36
CA ILE A 14 5.96 6.18 -5.85
C ILE A 14 5.85 4.73 -5.41
N MET A 15 5.89 3.80 -6.36
CA MET A 15 5.89 2.37 -6.07
C MET A 15 7.24 1.76 -6.44
N MET A 16 7.87 1.12 -5.46
CA MET A 16 9.15 0.43 -5.62
C MET A 16 8.95 -1.05 -5.28
N TYR A 17 8.81 -1.85 -6.34
CA TYR A 17 8.58 -3.28 -6.19
C TYR A 17 9.76 -3.99 -5.52
N PRO A 18 9.50 -5.02 -4.69
CA PRO A 18 8.17 -5.56 -4.37
C PRO A 18 7.48 -4.93 -3.14
N VAL A 19 8.16 -4.12 -2.36
CA VAL A 19 7.79 -3.94 -0.93
C VAL A 19 7.55 -2.51 -0.47
N ILE A 20 7.88 -1.49 -1.28
CA ILE A 20 7.77 -0.10 -0.84
C ILE A 20 6.75 0.67 -1.67
N TRP A 21 5.88 1.41 -0.97
CA TRP A 21 5.01 2.41 -1.55
C TRP A 21 5.13 3.73 -0.77
N VAL A 22 5.34 4.83 -1.49
CA VAL A 22 5.45 6.17 -0.92
C VAL A 22 4.28 7.00 -1.40
N VAL A 23 3.71 7.75 -0.47
CA VAL A 23 2.68 8.74 -0.72
C VAL A 23 3.18 10.05 -0.12
N ALA A 24 3.39 11.07 -0.94
CA ALA A 24 3.78 12.39 -0.45
C ALA A 24 2.70 13.41 -0.79
N ALA A 25 2.11 13.99 0.26
CA ALA A 25 1.25 15.15 0.18
C ALA A 25 2.09 16.43 0.33
N SER A 26 1.43 17.59 0.23
CA SER A 26 2.10 18.89 0.33
C SER A 26 2.66 19.21 1.72
N ASP A 27 2.16 18.55 2.78
CA ASP A 27 2.53 18.83 4.18
C ASP A 27 3.16 17.65 4.93
N HIS A 28 3.09 16.43 4.39
CA HIS A 28 3.74 15.25 4.97
C HIS A 28 3.98 14.16 3.92
N GLY A 29 4.97 13.31 4.19
CA GLY A 29 5.21 12.06 3.48
C GLY A 29 4.72 10.87 4.29
N MET A 30 4.42 9.78 3.59
CA MET A 30 4.11 8.49 4.19
C MET A 30 4.79 7.38 3.39
N LEU A 31 5.41 6.47 4.11
CA LEU A 31 6.08 5.30 3.60
C LEU A 31 5.34 4.05 4.10
N PHE A 32 4.98 3.18 3.17
CA PHE A 32 4.54 1.81 3.44
C PHE A 32 5.67 0.85 3.09
N ARG A 33 5.93 -0.09 4.01
CA ARG A 33 6.87 -1.18 3.80
C ARG A 33 6.21 -2.51 4.13
N LEU A 34 6.16 -3.41 3.16
CA LEU A 34 5.71 -4.79 3.34
C LEU A 34 6.90 -5.69 3.69
N VAL A 35 6.79 -6.45 4.77
CA VAL A 35 7.82 -7.39 5.22
C VAL A 35 7.22 -8.80 5.21
N PRO A 36 7.66 -9.69 4.31
CA PRO A 36 7.17 -11.07 4.32
C PRO A 36 7.67 -11.78 5.58
N ILE A 37 6.74 -12.39 6.31
CA ILE A 37 7.06 -13.22 7.50
C ILE A 37 7.08 -14.69 7.11
N ASP A 38 6.05 -15.13 6.36
CA ASP A 38 5.97 -16.46 5.75
C ASP A 38 5.03 -16.42 4.53
N THR A 39 4.66 -17.59 4.01
CA THR A 39 3.82 -17.72 2.81
C THR A 39 2.38 -17.20 2.97
N HIS A 40 1.92 -16.95 4.21
CA HIS A 40 0.56 -16.50 4.51
C HIS A 40 0.51 -15.22 5.35
N ARG A 41 1.66 -14.69 5.78
CA ARG A 41 1.73 -13.52 6.67
C ARG A 41 2.77 -12.52 6.18
N SER A 42 2.39 -11.26 6.22
CA SER A 42 3.27 -10.12 6.01
C SER A 42 3.00 -9.08 7.08
N GLU A 43 4.05 -8.43 7.55
CA GLU A 43 3.93 -7.24 8.38
C GLU A 43 3.89 -6.00 7.48
N VAL A 44 3.07 -5.01 7.87
CA VAL A 44 2.98 -3.72 7.18
C VAL A 44 3.47 -2.65 8.13
N GLU A 45 4.55 -1.99 7.79
CA GLU A 45 5.03 -0.82 8.50
C GLU A 45 4.60 0.46 7.78
N MET A 46 4.01 1.38 8.54
CA MET A 46 3.60 2.69 8.08
C MET A 46 4.41 3.74 8.82
N THR A 47 5.16 4.55 8.09
CA THR A 47 5.97 5.64 8.65
C THR A 47 5.49 6.97 8.10
N TRP A 48 5.19 7.92 8.99
CA TRP A 48 4.86 9.30 8.63
C TRP A 48 6.09 10.19 8.76
N LEU A 49 6.33 10.99 7.73
CA LEU A 49 7.46 11.91 7.62
C LEU A 49 6.91 13.34 7.63
N VAL A 50 7.32 14.12 8.61
CA VAL A 50 6.99 15.55 8.74
C VAL A 50 8.26 16.39 8.64
N ASP A 51 8.11 17.72 8.54
CA ASP A 51 9.25 18.63 8.59
C ASP A 51 10.04 18.44 9.90
N ALA A 52 11.37 18.44 9.81
CA ALA A 52 12.25 18.21 10.97
C ALA A 52 12.11 19.28 12.06
N ASN A 53 11.58 20.47 11.74
CA ASN A 53 11.33 21.55 12.69
C ASN A 53 9.87 21.60 13.18
N ALA A 54 9.00 20.71 12.68
CA ALA A 54 7.62 20.67 13.13
C ALA A 54 7.53 20.12 14.56
N VAL A 55 6.75 20.78 15.41
CA VAL A 55 6.56 20.42 16.81
C VAL A 55 5.21 19.74 17.00
N GLU A 56 5.23 18.54 17.56
CA GLU A 56 4.02 17.79 17.90
C GLU A 56 3.13 18.58 18.88
N GLY A 57 1.81 18.53 18.67
CA GLY A 57 0.81 19.26 19.46
C GLY A 57 0.69 20.75 19.12
N VAL A 58 1.62 21.29 18.30
CA VAL A 58 1.59 22.67 17.80
C VAL A 58 1.37 22.69 16.29
N ASP A 59 2.28 22.08 15.55
CA ASP A 59 2.25 22.07 14.09
C ASP A 59 1.46 20.89 13.53
N TYR A 60 1.41 19.77 14.26
CA TYR A 60 0.66 18.59 13.86
C TYR A 60 0.18 17.78 15.06
N ASP A 61 -0.82 16.94 14.81
CA ASP A 61 -1.34 15.94 15.74
C ASP A 61 -1.15 14.56 15.08
N PRO A 62 -0.34 13.65 15.67
CA PRO A 62 -0.08 12.33 15.11
C PRO A 62 -1.34 11.52 14.80
N GLU A 63 -2.37 11.63 15.65
CA GLU A 63 -3.63 10.92 15.42
C GLU A 63 -4.33 11.45 14.18
N ARG A 64 -4.33 12.77 13.98
CA ARG A 64 -4.94 13.39 12.79
C ARG A 64 -4.19 13.08 11.51
N VAL A 65 -2.85 13.15 11.54
CA VAL A 65 -2.02 12.88 10.35
C VAL A 65 -2.11 11.42 9.93
N SER A 66 -2.19 10.50 10.89
CA SER A 66 -2.27 9.06 10.61
C SER A 66 -3.69 8.54 10.35
N TRP A 67 -4.74 9.25 10.79
CA TRP A 67 -6.11 8.72 10.88
C TRP A 67 -6.62 8.07 9.58
N VAL A 68 -6.57 8.79 8.45
CA VAL A 68 -7.11 8.28 7.17
C VAL A 68 -6.43 6.96 6.81
N TRP A 69 -5.11 6.95 6.82
CA TRP A 69 -4.30 5.82 6.37
C TRP A 69 -4.31 4.65 7.34
N ARG A 70 -4.46 4.90 8.64
CA ARG A 70 -4.71 3.84 9.61
C ARG A 70 -6.05 3.16 9.38
N VAL A 71 -7.11 3.96 9.20
CA VAL A 71 -8.47 3.41 8.98
C VAL A 71 -8.54 2.66 7.64
N THR A 72 -7.99 3.21 6.56
CA THR A 72 -8.00 2.53 5.26
C THR A 72 -7.07 1.33 5.23
N GLY A 73 -5.91 1.40 5.89
CA GLY A 73 -5.00 0.26 6.04
C GLY A 73 -5.68 -0.92 6.73
N GLU A 74 -6.37 -0.67 7.85
CA GLU A 74 -7.15 -1.71 8.56
C GLU A 74 -8.23 -2.34 7.67
N GLN A 75 -8.85 -1.57 6.78
CA GLN A 75 -9.84 -2.08 5.82
C GLN A 75 -9.18 -2.97 4.75
N ASP A 76 -8.06 -2.52 4.18
CA ASP A 76 -7.31 -3.26 3.17
C ASP A 76 -6.78 -4.58 3.73
N TRP A 77 -6.24 -4.59 4.96
CA TRP A 77 -5.74 -5.82 5.59
C TRP A 77 -6.84 -6.88 5.73
N ARG A 78 -8.03 -6.48 6.17
CA ARG A 78 -9.18 -7.40 6.26
C ARG A 78 -9.58 -7.95 4.90
N LEU A 79 -9.52 -7.15 3.84
CA LEU A 79 -9.78 -7.63 2.48
C LEU A 79 -8.71 -8.62 2.02
N CYS A 80 -7.44 -8.35 2.28
CA CYS A 80 -6.33 -9.27 1.98
C CYS A 80 -6.47 -10.60 2.74
N GLU A 81 -6.78 -10.57 4.03
CA GLU A 81 -6.99 -11.77 4.86
C GLU A 81 -8.17 -12.61 4.34
N ASN A 82 -9.30 -11.96 4.05
CA ASN A 82 -10.47 -12.64 3.48
C ASN A 82 -10.16 -13.24 2.10
N ASN A 83 -9.40 -12.52 1.26
CA ASN A 83 -8.98 -13.02 -0.04
C ASN A 83 -8.08 -14.25 0.10
N GLN A 84 -7.08 -14.21 1.00
CA GLN A 84 -6.20 -15.34 1.28
C GLN A 84 -6.99 -16.56 1.78
N ALA A 85 -7.96 -16.35 2.68
CA ALA A 85 -8.83 -17.43 3.16
C ALA A 85 -9.65 -18.05 2.02
N GLY A 86 -10.16 -17.24 1.10
CA GLY A 86 -10.85 -17.72 -0.10
C GLY A 86 -9.95 -18.52 -1.05
N ILE A 87 -8.74 -18.03 -1.31
CA ILE A 87 -7.73 -18.67 -2.17
C ILE A 87 -7.32 -20.05 -1.63
N ASN A 88 -7.28 -20.23 -0.31
CA ASN A 88 -6.95 -21.50 0.33
C ASN A 88 -8.02 -22.59 0.10
N SER A 89 -9.21 -22.24 -0.42
CA SER A 89 -10.25 -23.21 -0.74
C SER A 89 -9.89 -24.05 -1.96
N ARG A 90 -10.12 -25.37 -1.89
CA ARG A 90 -9.98 -26.29 -3.04
C ARG A 90 -10.91 -25.96 -4.22
N ARG A 91 -11.94 -25.13 -4.00
CA ARG A 91 -12.90 -24.70 -5.03
C ARG A 91 -12.45 -23.42 -5.75
N TYR A 92 -11.46 -22.71 -5.22
CA TYR A 92 -10.95 -21.50 -5.84
C TYR A 92 -10.33 -21.82 -7.20
N ARG A 93 -10.58 -20.95 -8.17
CA ARG A 93 -9.89 -20.89 -9.46
C ARG A 93 -9.61 -19.43 -9.78
N PRO A 94 -8.42 -19.07 -10.30
CA PRO A 94 -8.13 -17.70 -10.70
C PRO A 94 -9.16 -17.17 -11.69
N GLY A 95 -9.72 -16.00 -11.40
CA GLY A 95 -10.61 -15.27 -12.31
C GLY A 95 -9.83 -14.32 -13.22
N PRO A 96 -10.46 -13.82 -14.30
CA PRO A 96 -9.87 -12.76 -15.11
C PRO A 96 -9.80 -11.47 -14.30
N TYR A 97 -8.72 -10.71 -14.46
CA TYR A 97 -8.63 -9.34 -13.97
C TYR A 97 -9.58 -8.43 -14.74
N SER A 98 -10.17 -7.47 -14.03
CA SER A 98 -10.94 -6.37 -14.58
C SER A 98 -10.04 -5.42 -15.40
N PRO A 99 -10.57 -4.72 -16.42
CA PRO A 99 -9.84 -3.65 -17.10
C PRO A 99 -9.32 -2.54 -16.17
N LEU A 100 -9.90 -2.39 -14.97
CA LEU A 100 -9.47 -1.41 -13.97
C LEU A 100 -8.29 -1.91 -13.11
N GLU A 101 -7.89 -3.18 -13.22
CA GLU A 101 -6.85 -3.81 -12.41
C GLU A 101 -5.50 -3.89 -13.13
N GLY A 102 -5.24 -2.97 -14.08
CA GLY A 102 -4.00 -2.94 -14.86
C GLY A 102 -2.74 -2.96 -14.01
N GLY A 103 -2.73 -2.27 -12.86
CA GLY A 103 -1.61 -2.31 -11.92
C GLY A 103 -1.33 -3.69 -11.33
N CYS A 104 -2.38 -4.49 -11.05
CA CYS A 104 -2.23 -5.85 -10.56
C CYS A 104 -1.62 -6.76 -11.65
N VAL A 105 -2.07 -6.59 -12.89
CA VAL A 105 -1.55 -7.35 -14.04
C VAL A 105 -0.05 -7.09 -14.22
N GLU A 106 0.37 -5.82 -14.19
CA GLU A 106 1.77 -5.44 -14.32
C GLU A 106 2.63 -5.95 -13.15
N PHE A 107 2.12 -5.88 -11.92
CA PHE A 107 2.83 -6.45 -10.76
C PHE A 107 3.04 -7.96 -10.89
N ILE A 108 2.00 -8.73 -11.24
CA ILE A 108 2.09 -10.18 -11.41
C ILE A 108 3.05 -10.54 -12.55
N ARG A 109 2.99 -9.79 -13.65
CA ARG A 109 3.91 -9.96 -14.77
C ARG A 109 5.36 -9.77 -14.33
N TRP A 110 5.65 -8.65 -13.68
CA TRP A 110 6.97 -8.35 -13.12
C TRP A 110 7.45 -9.44 -12.15
N TYR A 111 6.55 -9.93 -11.28
CA TYR A 111 6.89 -10.99 -10.31
C TYR A 111 7.25 -12.31 -11.00
N LEU A 112 6.45 -12.74 -11.98
CA LEU A 112 6.69 -13.98 -12.72
C LEU A 112 7.98 -13.91 -13.55
N GLU A 113 8.28 -12.75 -14.14
CA GLU A 113 9.55 -12.48 -14.82
C GLU A 113 10.73 -12.68 -13.88
N ARG A 114 10.71 -12.00 -12.72
CA ARG A 114 11.78 -12.07 -11.71
C ARG A 114 11.93 -13.46 -11.10
N ALA A 115 10.84 -14.22 -11.00
CA ALA A 115 10.85 -15.60 -10.53
C ALA A 115 11.29 -16.62 -11.59
N GLY A 116 11.50 -16.22 -12.85
CA GLY A 116 11.83 -17.14 -13.95
C GLY A 116 10.68 -18.08 -14.33
N LEU A 117 9.44 -17.62 -14.15
CA LEU A 117 8.22 -18.40 -14.38
C LEU A 117 7.43 -17.95 -15.61
N GLU A 118 8.01 -17.09 -16.45
CA GLU A 118 7.37 -16.66 -17.70
C GLU A 118 7.04 -17.87 -18.60
N GLY A 119 5.80 -17.92 -19.10
CA GLY A 119 5.32 -19.01 -19.95
C GLY A 119 4.60 -20.14 -19.23
N LYS A 120 4.65 -20.24 -17.90
CA LYS A 120 3.82 -21.18 -17.12
C LYS A 120 2.44 -20.57 -16.85
N ARG A 121 1.58 -20.53 -17.88
CA ARG A 121 0.14 -20.35 -17.65
C ARG A 121 -0.42 -21.70 -17.16
N SER A 122 -1.06 -21.71 -15.99
CA SER A 122 -1.92 -22.82 -15.55
C SER A 122 -3.22 -22.85 -16.35
#